data_AF-A0AAU1QJM8-F1
#
_entry.id   AF-A0AAU1QJM8-F1
#
_cell.length_a   1.000
_cell.length_b   1.000
_cell.length_c   1.000
_cell.angle_alpha   90.00
_cell.angle_beta   90.00
_cell.angle_gamma   90.00
#
_symmetry.space_group_name_H-M   'P 1'
#
loop_
_entity.id
_entity.type
_entity.pdbx_description
1 polymer ?
#
loop_
_entity_poly.entity_id
_entity_poly.type
_entity_poly.pdbx_seq_one_letter_code
_entity_poly.pdbx_strand_id
1 'polypeptide(L)'
;MNATEPDLSARWKRFAEAHWGREPAAVAFAPGLGPEQVYGAVAASCAPPAEDAAGVRFATATQGRLRDAGALLPGRDDADPDAYRDRLARQLTGSGWLLSVGQPLWRDYELWAHVRELVSGLWRAVGWPALPVTAELALGERCAGPDAPAPRPGSFALTWVLAGTMTVRLWPEHTGTEYQLAANAGDLLYWPAGCRHLDHYLDRCTTLRIVVPARRAAALTHVRGLLADHMQEDPAYAGTPGILPFPPPAGPDGEIGAAEPVAATARLFTGLAADPGTARELRVSWAARRSAAGLEPAPPPRPVVPLTPGLRVRASAELFRIPDGPGRAVWAANGHTLAVEGAGPERVRRRLRPGVTLTIRELGRGSRMSAERLTPLLSDLHRMRAIELVGGDGAA
;
A
#
# COMPACT_ATOMS: atom_id res chain seq x y z
N MET A 1 5.47 -10.80 23.04
CA MET A 1 4.65 -12.02 22.87
C MET A 1 3.89 -11.89 21.56
N ASN A 2 4.22 -12.70 20.56
CA ASN A 2 3.48 -12.70 19.29
C ASN A 2 2.12 -13.35 19.52
N ALA A 3 1.04 -12.59 19.33
CA ALA A 3 -0.31 -13.12 19.38
C ALA A 3 -0.45 -14.21 18.31
N THR A 4 -0.95 -15.38 18.67
CA THR A 4 -1.30 -16.43 17.71
C THR A 4 -2.40 -15.92 16.77
N GLU A 5 -2.39 -16.33 15.50
CA GLU A 5 -3.38 -15.95 14.45
C GLU A 5 -4.87 -15.99 14.87
N PRO A 6 -5.34 -16.93 15.73
CA PRO A 6 -6.71 -16.94 16.24
C PRO A 6 -7.06 -15.74 17.14
N ASP A 7 -6.11 -15.24 17.92
CA ASP A 7 -6.30 -14.10 18.82
C ASP A 7 -6.46 -12.79 18.03
N LEU A 8 -5.62 -12.61 17.00
CA LEU A 8 -5.69 -11.43 16.14
C LEU A 8 -7.03 -11.34 15.40
N SER A 9 -7.52 -12.46 14.86
CA SER A 9 -8.81 -12.51 14.16
C SER A 9 -9.98 -12.18 15.08
N ALA A 10 -9.98 -12.70 16.32
CA ALA A 10 -11.02 -12.42 17.31
C ALA A 10 -10.99 -10.96 17.76
N ARG A 11 -9.80 -10.37 17.96
CA ARG A 11 -9.63 -8.95 18.29
C ARG A 11 -10.20 -8.05 17.20
N TRP A 12 -9.91 -8.35 15.92
CA TRP A 12 -10.46 -7.60 14.80
C TRP A 12 -11.96 -7.70 14.68
N LYS A 13 -12.53 -8.89 14.90
CA LYS A 13 -13.98 -9.08 14.89
C LYS A 13 -14.66 -8.20 15.94
N ARG A 14 -14.16 -8.20 17.18
CA ARG A 14 -14.68 -7.32 18.25
C ARG A 14 -14.59 -5.84 17.90
N PHE A 15 -13.44 -5.43 17.37
CA PHE A 15 -13.23 -4.06 16.92
C PHE A 15 -14.22 -3.66 15.80
N ALA A 16 -14.43 -4.53 14.81
CA ALA A 16 -15.36 -4.29 13.71
C ALA A 16 -16.82 -4.20 14.19
N GLU A 17 -17.23 -5.09 15.10
CA GLU A 17 -18.56 -5.10 15.69
C GLU A 17 -18.83 -3.86 16.54
N ALA A 18 -17.83 -3.32 17.23
CA ALA A 18 -17.98 -2.16 18.10
C ALA A 18 -17.83 -0.82 17.34
N HIS A 19 -16.81 -0.67 16.48
CA HIS A 19 -16.37 0.66 16.03
C HIS A 19 -16.38 0.87 14.51
N TRP A 20 -16.11 -0.18 13.71
CA TRP A 20 -15.94 0.00 12.26
C TRP A 20 -17.19 0.59 11.59
N GLY A 21 -16.99 1.65 10.81
CA GLY A 21 -18.07 2.41 10.18
C GLY A 21 -18.98 3.24 11.10
N ARG A 22 -18.74 3.26 12.42
CA ARG A 22 -19.63 3.90 13.40
C ARG A 22 -19.05 5.17 13.98
N GLU A 23 -18.05 5.05 14.83
CA GLU A 23 -17.54 6.16 15.65
C GLU A 23 -16.02 6.13 15.79
N PRO A 24 -15.39 7.28 16.06
CA PRO A 24 -13.98 7.31 16.44
C PRO A 24 -13.72 6.52 17.73
N ALA A 25 -12.57 5.84 17.80
CA ALA A 25 -12.20 5.02 18.94
C ALA A 25 -10.69 5.01 19.19
N ALA A 26 -10.32 4.89 20.46
CA ALA A 26 -8.96 4.55 20.89
C ALA A 26 -9.04 3.22 21.64
N VAL A 27 -8.31 2.21 21.16
CA VAL A 27 -8.36 0.86 21.73
C VAL A 27 -6.96 0.28 21.88
N ALA A 28 -6.74 -0.48 22.96
CA ALA A 28 -5.50 -1.24 23.12
C ALA A 28 -5.41 -2.28 21.99
N PHE A 29 -4.42 -2.14 21.12
CA PHE A 29 -4.23 -3.03 19.98
C PHE A 29 -2.75 -3.09 19.58
N ALA A 30 -1.97 -3.89 20.30
CA ALA A 30 -0.56 -4.08 19.95
C ALA A 30 -0.44 -4.68 18.54
N PRO A 31 0.31 -4.03 17.62
CA PRO A 31 0.46 -4.49 16.23
C PRO A 31 1.54 -5.57 16.06
N GLY A 32 2.32 -5.87 17.10
CA GLY A 32 3.49 -6.75 17.00
C GLY A 32 4.64 -6.14 16.19
N LEU A 33 4.67 -4.80 16.08
CA LEU A 33 5.72 -4.01 15.43
C LEU A 33 6.35 -3.06 16.45
N GLY A 34 7.67 -2.98 16.47
CA GLY A 34 8.43 -2.02 17.25
C GLY A 34 8.90 -0.81 16.42
N PRO A 35 9.28 0.30 17.08
CA PRO A 35 9.78 1.51 16.41
C PRO A 35 11.06 1.23 15.59
N GLU A 36 11.95 0.35 16.06
CA GLU A 36 13.17 -0.04 15.35
C GLU A 36 12.89 -0.67 13.99
N GLN A 37 11.88 -1.55 13.92
CA GLN A 37 11.54 -2.27 12.70
C GLN A 37 11.01 -1.33 11.61
N VAL A 38 10.34 -0.24 11.99
CA VAL A 38 9.82 0.74 11.03
C VAL A 38 10.84 1.82 10.67
N TYR A 39 11.82 2.08 11.55
CA TYR A 39 12.82 3.12 11.34
C TYR A 39 13.68 2.84 10.10
N GLY A 40 14.08 1.59 9.86
CA GLY A 40 14.84 1.22 8.66
C GLY A 40 14.13 1.61 7.35
N ALA A 41 12.82 1.41 7.26
CA ALA A 41 12.02 1.81 6.09
C ALA A 41 11.90 3.33 5.95
N VAL A 42 11.82 4.06 7.08
CA VAL A 42 11.83 5.53 7.11
C VAL A 42 13.18 6.07 6.61
N ALA A 43 14.29 5.59 7.18
CA ALA A 43 15.64 6.00 6.81
C ALA A 43 15.94 5.69 5.34
N ALA A 44 15.59 4.48 4.86
CA ALA A 44 15.75 4.10 3.46
C ALA A 44 14.95 4.97 2.49
N SER A 45 13.80 5.50 2.92
CA SER A 45 12.99 6.43 2.11
C SER A 45 13.57 7.85 2.07
N CYS A 46 14.41 8.22 3.04
CA CYS A 46 15.06 9.53 3.12
C CYS A 46 16.43 9.56 2.42
N ALA A 47 17.02 8.41 2.12
CA ALA A 47 18.37 8.30 1.56
C ALA A 47 18.43 8.73 0.08
N PRO A 48 19.43 9.52 -0.34
CA PRO A 48 19.64 9.90 -1.74
C PRO A 48 20.29 8.77 -2.58
N PRO A 49 20.06 8.74 -3.91
CA PRO A 49 19.06 9.50 -4.64
C PRO A 49 17.68 8.91 -4.38
N ALA A 50 16.80 9.66 -3.71
CA ALA A 50 15.42 9.24 -3.53
C ALA A 50 14.69 9.55 -4.85
N GLU A 51 14.71 8.60 -5.79
CA GLU A 51 13.91 8.68 -7.03
C GLU A 51 12.43 9.00 -6.74
N ASP A 52 11.96 8.68 -5.52
CA ASP A 52 10.59 8.91 -5.03
C ASP A 52 10.52 9.82 -3.77
N ALA A 53 11.30 10.90 -3.69
CA ALA A 53 11.24 11.86 -2.57
C ALA A 53 9.83 12.48 -2.34
N ALA A 54 8.90 12.32 -3.28
CA ALA A 54 7.52 12.83 -3.22
C ALA A 54 6.73 12.36 -1.99
N GLY A 55 7.12 11.24 -1.37
CA GLY A 55 6.49 10.70 -0.17
C GLY A 55 7.02 11.25 1.15
N VAL A 56 8.19 11.91 1.17
CA VAL A 56 8.85 12.38 2.40
C VAL A 56 8.44 13.81 2.71
N ARG A 57 7.99 14.06 3.95
CA ARG A 57 7.60 15.38 4.44
C ARG A 57 8.21 15.62 5.80
N PHE A 58 8.82 16.79 5.95
CA PHE A 58 9.30 17.26 7.24
C PHE A 58 8.60 18.57 7.59
N ALA A 59 8.21 18.71 8.85
CA ALA A 59 7.63 19.92 9.39
C ALA A 59 8.24 20.26 10.74
N THR A 60 8.31 21.55 11.06
CA THR A 60 8.63 22.04 12.40
C THR A 60 7.42 22.77 12.98
N ALA A 61 7.32 22.80 14.31
CA ALA A 61 6.25 23.52 15.00
C ALA A 61 6.25 25.04 14.67
N THR A 62 7.40 25.59 14.30
CA THR A 62 7.57 27.04 14.04
C THR A 62 7.41 27.43 12.58
N GLN A 63 7.84 26.59 11.64
CA GLN A 63 7.86 26.93 10.20
C GLN A 63 6.83 26.13 9.39
N GLY A 64 6.14 25.16 10.00
CA GLY A 64 5.28 24.24 9.29
C GLY A 64 6.10 23.35 8.35
N ARG A 65 5.50 22.97 7.21
CA ARG A 65 6.11 22.07 6.24
C ARG A 65 7.30 22.73 5.53
N LEU A 66 8.46 22.07 5.57
CA LEU A 66 9.65 22.47 4.85
C LEU A 66 9.62 21.94 3.41
N ARG A 67 10.11 22.74 2.46
CA ARG A 67 10.29 22.32 1.05
C ARG A 67 11.51 21.44 0.86
N ASP A 68 12.60 21.80 1.53
CA ASP A 68 13.84 21.03 1.57
C ASP A 68 14.23 20.84 3.04
N ALA A 69 14.21 19.58 3.47
CA ALA A 69 14.58 19.20 4.82
C ALA A 69 16.09 18.96 4.97
N GLY A 70 16.82 18.72 3.86
CA GLY A 70 18.26 18.53 3.82
C GLY A 70 18.79 17.67 4.98
N ALA A 71 19.69 18.26 5.77
CA ALA A 71 20.35 17.60 6.91
C ALA A 71 19.39 17.24 8.06
N LEU A 72 18.14 17.69 8.07
CA LEU A 72 17.14 17.31 9.09
C LEU A 72 16.57 15.92 8.85
N LEU A 73 16.74 15.35 7.65
CA LEU A 73 16.33 13.97 7.37
C LEU A 73 17.28 12.97 8.03
N PRO A 74 16.83 11.72 8.28
CA PRO A 74 17.68 10.63 8.75
C PRO A 74 18.94 10.47 7.90
N GLY A 75 20.09 10.42 8.55
CA GLY A 75 21.40 10.26 7.93
C GLY A 75 22.11 8.99 8.37
N ARG A 76 23.31 8.76 7.81
CA ARG A 76 24.16 7.59 8.13
C ARG A 76 24.56 7.47 9.61
N ASP A 77 24.54 8.60 10.33
CA ASP A 77 24.93 8.66 11.74
C ASP A 77 23.75 8.35 12.68
N ASP A 78 22.53 8.22 12.14
CA ASP A 78 21.34 7.87 12.87
C ASP A 78 21.09 6.36 12.77
N ALA A 79 21.74 5.58 13.66
CA ALA A 79 21.64 4.12 13.63
C ALA A 79 20.24 3.58 13.98
N ASP A 80 19.48 4.37 14.74
CA ASP A 80 18.20 4.01 15.34
C ASP A 80 17.33 5.29 15.51
N PRO A 81 16.02 5.17 15.80
CA PRO A 81 15.14 6.31 15.92
C PRO A 81 15.49 7.22 17.10
N ASP A 82 16.16 6.71 18.14
CA ASP A 82 16.54 7.49 19.31
C ASP A 82 17.74 8.39 19.00
N ALA A 83 18.76 7.86 18.31
CA ALA A 83 19.90 8.63 17.81
C ALA A 83 19.44 9.78 16.90
N TYR A 84 18.48 9.52 16.02
CA TYR A 84 17.86 10.54 15.17
C TYR A 84 17.15 11.63 15.99
N ARG A 85 16.33 11.23 16.96
CA ARG A 85 15.61 12.16 17.85
C ARG A 85 16.59 13.04 18.64
N ASP A 86 17.63 12.45 19.20
CA ASP A 86 18.64 13.16 20.00
C ASP A 86 19.46 14.15 19.15
N ARG A 87 19.72 13.81 17.88
CA ARG A 87 20.32 14.73 16.92
C ARG A 87 19.39 15.91 16.62
N LEU A 88 18.11 15.66 16.32
CA LEU A 88 17.14 16.72 16.06
C LEU A 88 16.88 17.60 17.28
N ALA A 89 16.84 17.04 18.48
CA ALA A 89 16.69 17.80 19.71
C ALA A 89 17.81 18.84 19.87
N ARG A 90 19.05 18.48 19.51
CA ARG A 90 20.21 19.37 19.51
C ARG A 90 20.14 20.42 18.39
N GLN A 91 19.79 20.02 17.17
CA GLN A 91 19.77 20.93 16.00
C GLN A 91 18.60 21.92 16.02
N LEU A 92 17.45 21.52 16.56
CA LEU A 92 16.23 22.33 16.60
C LEU A 92 16.03 23.05 17.94
N THR A 93 16.99 22.94 18.88
CA THR A 93 16.95 23.57 20.20
C THR A 93 15.66 23.22 20.98
N GLY A 94 15.19 21.99 20.82
CA GLY A 94 13.93 21.54 21.42
C GLY A 94 12.66 22.09 20.76
N SER A 95 12.72 22.67 19.56
CA SER A 95 11.51 22.94 18.77
C SER A 95 10.86 21.63 18.33
N GLY A 96 9.54 21.58 18.32
CA GLY A 96 8.80 20.41 17.84
C GLY A 96 9.00 20.15 16.36
N TRP A 97 8.91 18.89 15.96
CA TRP A 97 9.11 18.45 14.59
C TRP A 97 8.28 17.20 14.26
N LEU A 98 8.08 16.97 12.96
CA LEU A 98 7.40 15.81 12.41
C LEU A 98 8.04 15.42 11.08
N LEU A 99 8.51 14.18 11.00
CA LEU A 99 8.87 13.49 9.77
C LEU A 99 7.75 12.49 9.44
N SER A 100 7.16 12.62 8.25
CA SER A 100 6.17 11.68 7.72
C SER A 100 6.65 11.13 6.38
N VAL A 101 6.54 9.81 6.21
CA VAL A 101 6.89 9.11 4.97
C VAL A 101 5.66 8.35 4.47
N GLY A 102 5.18 8.74 3.30
CA GLY A 102 4.10 8.06 2.59
C GLY A 102 4.58 6.80 1.87
N GLN A 103 3.78 5.74 1.96
CA GLN A 103 3.98 4.43 1.35
C GLN A 103 5.39 3.82 1.56
N PRO A 104 5.98 3.82 2.77
CA PRO A 104 7.35 3.32 2.96
C PRO A 104 7.48 1.80 2.90
N LEU A 105 6.36 1.08 3.11
CA LEU A 105 6.37 -0.37 3.35
C LEU A 105 6.93 -1.16 2.18
N TRP A 106 6.76 -0.73 0.93
CA TRP A 106 7.19 -1.52 -0.24
C TRP A 106 8.71 -1.76 -0.31
N ARG A 107 9.50 -0.95 0.40
CA ARG A 107 10.96 -1.07 0.46
C ARG A 107 11.42 -2.26 1.32
N ASP A 108 10.57 -2.73 2.23
CA ASP A 108 10.87 -3.84 3.14
C ASP A 108 9.74 -4.87 3.08
N TYR A 109 10.02 -6.02 2.45
CA TYR A 109 9.02 -7.07 2.30
C TYR A 109 8.55 -7.65 3.64
N GLU A 110 9.42 -7.79 4.63
CA GLU A 110 9.06 -8.40 5.92
C GLU A 110 8.13 -7.47 6.69
N LEU A 111 8.47 -6.18 6.75
CA LEU A 111 7.60 -5.16 7.34
C LEU A 111 6.26 -5.08 6.59
N TRP A 112 6.30 -5.04 5.26
CA TRP A 112 5.08 -5.02 4.44
C TRP A 112 4.20 -6.26 4.65
N ALA A 113 4.79 -7.45 4.68
CA ALA A 113 4.08 -8.71 4.88
C ALA A 113 3.45 -8.77 6.27
N HIS A 114 4.16 -8.29 7.31
CA HIS A 114 3.61 -8.18 8.65
C HIS A 114 2.40 -7.25 8.71
N VAL A 115 2.51 -6.06 8.13
CA VAL A 115 1.38 -5.11 8.05
C VAL A 115 0.22 -5.68 7.23
N ARG A 116 0.51 -6.39 6.13
CA ARG A 116 -0.50 -7.07 5.31
C ARG A 116 -1.28 -8.08 6.14
N GLU A 117 -0.62 -8.95 6.91
CA GLU A 117 -1.30 -9.92 7.76
C GLU A 117 -2.09 -9.24 8.89
N LEU A 118 -1.51 -8.20 9.49
CA LEU A 118 -2.17 -7.36 10.50
C LEU A 118 -3.51 -6.83 9.99
N VAL A 119 -3.55 -6.20 8.81
CA VAL A 119 -4.80 -5.60 8.29
C VAL A 119 -5.71 -6.61 7.59
N SER A 120 -5.19 -7.74 7.10
CA SER A 120 -6.01 -8.80 6.50
C SER A 120 -7.05 -9.36 7.47
N GLY A 121 -6.73 -9.41 8.77
CA GLY A 121 -7.68 -9.80 9.81
C GLY A 121 -8.92 -8.90 9.85
N LEU A 122 -8.75 -7.59 9.69
CA LEU A 122 -9.86 -6.64 9.59
C LEU A 122 -10.69 -6.89 8.32
N TRP A 123 -10.04 -7.06 7.15
CA TRP A 123 -10.75 -7.27 5.88
C TRP A 123 -11.57 -8.54 5.83
N ARG A 124 -11.16 -9.59 6.56
CA ARG A 124 -11.99 -10.79 6.73
C ARG A 124 -13.28 -10.50 7.50
N ALA A 125 -13.28 -9.53 8.41
CA ALA A 125 -14.45 -9.15 9.19
C ALA A 125 -15.36 -8.13 8.47
N VAL A 126 -14.79 -7.19 7.72
CA VAL A 126 -15.54 -6.04 7.15
C VAL A 126 -15.63 -6.02 5.63
N GLY A 127 -14.97 -6.95 4.95
CA GLY A 127 -14.82 -6.96 3.50
C GLY A 127 -13.50 -6.34 3.04
N TRP A 128 -13.10 -6.67 1.80
CA TRP A 128 -11.82 -6.24 1.23
C TRP A 128 -11.96 -4.88 0.54
N PRO A 129 -10.95 -3.99 0.65
CA PRO A 129 -11.00 -2.67 0.06
C PRO A 129 -11.07 -2.75 -1.47
N ALA A 130 -11.94 -1.92 -2.06
CA ALA A 130 -12.07 -1.78 -3.51
C ALA A 130 -11.00 -0.87 -4.11
N LEU A 131 -10.41 0.02 -3.30
CA LEU A 131 -9.43 1.02 -3.72
C LEU A 131 -8.08 0.78 -3.01
N PRO A 132 -6.96 1.28 -3.58
CA PRO A 132 -5.65 1.20 -2.94
C PRO A 132 -5.67 1.77 -1.53
N VAL A 133 -5.12 1.01 -0.58
CA VAL A 133 -4.89 1.44 0.80
C VAL A 133 -3.46 1.95 0.90
N THR A 134 -3.30 3.12 1.52
CA THR A 134 -1.99 3.75 1.68
C THR A 134 -1.51 3.62 3.12
N ALA A 135 -0.19 3.51 3.28
CA ALA A 135 0.47 3.50 4.57
C ALA A 135 1.26 4.79 4.75
N GLU A 136 1.36 5.27 5.98
CA GLU A 136 2.25 6.36 6.38
C GLU A 136 2.98 5.93 7.65
N LEU A 137 4.29 6.14 7.68
CA LEU A 137 5.08 6.08 8.91
C LEU A 137 5.43 7.50 9.32
N ALA A 138 5.24 7.83 10.59
CA ALA A 138 5.60 9.15 11.09
C ALA A 138 6.40 9.06 12.40
N LEU A 139 7.40 9.93 12.52
CA LEU A 139 8.17 10.18 13.73
C LEU A 139 8.01 11.66 14.07
N GLY A 140 7.63 11.98 15.30
CA GLY A 140 7.53 13.37 15.71
C GLY A 140 7.57 13.56 17.21
N GLU A 141 7.68 14.82 17.61
CA GLU A 141 7.67 15.26 19.00
C GLU A 141 7.23 16.72 19.05
N ARG A 142 6.36 17.05 20.02
CA ARG A 142 5.84 18.41 20.27
C ARG A 142 5.37 19.14 19.00
N CYS A 143 4.78 18.42 18.06
CA CYS A 143 4.38 18.96 16.75
C CYS A 143 2.95 18.55 16.40
N ALA A 144 2.21 19.50 15.82
CA ALA A 144 0.95 19.18 15.16
C ALA A 144 1.22 18.70 13.73
N GLY A 145 0.34 17.86 13.20
CA GLY A 145 0.36 17.49 11.78
C GLY A 145 0.19 18.74 10.89
N PRO A 146 0.94 18.86 9.78
CA PRO A 146 0.91 20.06 8.94
C PRO A 146 -0.42 20.27 8.21
N ASP A 147 -1.24 19.21 8.06
CA ASP A 147 -2.47 19.22 7.26
C ASP A 147 -3.73 19.55 8.09
N ALA A 148 -3.61 20.56 8.95
CA ALA A 148 -4.66 21.00 9.87
C ALA A 148 -5.76 21.85 9.20
N PRO A 149 -7.03 21.58 9.55
CA PRO A 149 -7.74 20.37 9.18
C PRO A 149 -8.10 20.39 7.68
N ALA A 150 -7.65 19.37 6.94
CA ALA A 150 -8.00 19.22 5.52
C ALA A 150 -9.53 19.22 5.30
N PRO A 151 -10.04 19.88 4.23
CA PRO A 151 -11.47 19.87 3.93
C PRO A 151 -11.95 18.44 3.62
N ARG A 152 -12.69 17.84 4.56
CA ARG A 152 -13.48 16.60 4.42
C ARG A 152 -12.69 15.35 3.95
N PRO A 153 -11.94 14.68 4.82
CA PRO A 153 -11.23 13.46 4.44
C PRO A 153 -12.21 12.32 4.16
N GLY A 154 -12.08 11.74 2.97
CA GLY A 154 -12.95 10.69 2.43
C GLY A 154 -12.52 9.26 2.73
N SER A 155 -11.76 9.05 3.80
CA SER A 155 -11.10 7.78 4.10
C SER A 155 -11.26 7.39 5.56
N PHE A 156 -11.35 6.09 5.84
CA PHE A 156 -11.10 5.57 7.18
C PHE A 156 -9.62 5.71 7.50
N ALA A 157 -9.29 5.87 8.78
CA ALA A 157 -7.91 5.84 9.24
C ALA A 157 -7.75 4.90 10.43
N LEU A 158 -6.68 4.12 10.40
CA LEU A 158 -6.21 3.26 11.49
C LEU A 158 -4.78 3.71 11.80
N THR A 159 -4.55 4.31 12.97
CA THR A 159 -3.23 4.80 13.38
C THR A 159 -2.77 4.05 14.62
N TRP A 160 -1.78 3.18 14.46
CA TRP A 160 -1.09 2.53 15.57
C TRP A 160 -0.02 3.46 16.10
N VAL A 161 0.01 3.65 17.42
CA VAL A 161 1.11 4.29 18.12
C VAL A 161 2.12 3.21 18.51
N LEU A 162 3.29 3.22 17.88
CA LEU A 162 4.35 2.23 18.06
C LEU A 162 5.29 2.61 19.22
N ALA A 163 5.46 3.91 19.45
CA ALA A 163 6.21 4.48 20.55
C ALA A 163 5.64 5.86 20.91
N GLY A 164 5.81 6.28 22.16
CA GLY A 164 5.42 7.60 22.64
C GLY A 164 3.91 7.79 22.80
N THR A 165 3.48 9.05 22.71
CA THR A 165 2.09 9.45 22.93
C THR A 165 1.59 10.38 21.82
N MET A 166 0.36 10.12 21.37
CA MET A 166 -0.34 10.91 20.37
C MET A 166 -1.72 11.32 20.88
N THR A 167 -2.16 12.53 20.54
CA THR A 167 -3.57 12.89 20.60
C THR A 167 -4.07 13.28 19.21
N VAL A 168 -5.36 13.11 18.97
CA VAL A 168 -5.99 13.55 17.73
C VAL A 168 -7.30 14.26 18.07
N ARG A 169 -7.47 15.45 17.49
CA ARG A 169 -8.74 16.18 17.52
C ARG A 169 -9.50 15.83 16.24
N LEU A 170 -10.79 15.52 16.37
CA LEU A 170 -11.63 15.02 15.30
C LEU A 170 -12.92 15.84 15.20
N TRP A 171 -13.35 16.12 13.98
CA TRP A 171 -14.64 16.77 13.69
C TRP A 171 -15.39 15.94 12.65
N PRO A 172 -16.26 14.99 13.07
CA PRO A 172 -17.10 14.21 12.17
C PRO A 172 -18.11 15.10 11.44
N GLU A 173 -18.26 14.91 10.13
CA GLU A 173 -19.16 15.72 9.29
C GLU A 173 -20.64 15.60 9.70
N HIS A 174 -21.05 14.43 10.20
CA HIS A 174 -22.45 14.15 10.52
C HIS A 174 -22.91 14.72 11.87
N THR A 175 -22.01 14.92 12.83
CA THR A 175 -22.33 15.53 14.14
C THR A 175 -21.81 16.95 14.29
N GLY A 176 -20.71 17.30 13.62
CA GLY A 176 -19.99 18.56 13.81
C GLY A 176 -19.32 18.72 15.20
N THR A 177 -19.55 17.77 16.11
CA THR A 177 -19.03 17.81 17.49
C THR A 177 -17.56 17.44 17.49
N GLU A 178 -16.75 18.20 18.22
CA GLU A 178 -15.34 17.90 18.37
C GLU A 178 -15.12 16.72 19.33
N TYR A 179 -14.30 15.77 18.93
CA TYR A 179 -13.82 14.66 19.77
C TYR A 179 -12.31 14.80 19.94
N GLN A 180 -11.82 14.42 21.11
CA GLN A 180 -10.39 14.26 21.34
C GLN A 180 -10.11 12.82 21.75
N LEU A 181 -9.22 12.17 21.02
CA LEU A 181 -8.70 10.85 21.38
C LEU A 181 -7.24 10.97 21.80
N ALA A 182 -6.83 10.11 22.73
CA ALA A 182 -5.46 9.96 23.18
C ALA A 182 -5.05 8.49 23.04
N ALA A 183 -3.79 8.25 22.68
CA ALA A 183 -3.23 6.92 22.54
C ALA A 183 -1.76 6.92 22.95
N ASN A 184 -1.36 5.82 23.57
CA ASN A 184 0.02 5.51 23.93
C ASN A 184 0.56 4.36 23.08
N ALA A 185 1.84 4.07 23.22
CA ALA A 185 2.47 2.91 22.59
C ALA A 185 1.64 1.62 22.81
N GLY A 186 1.28 0.95 21.72
CA GLY A 186 0.45 -0.25 21.72
C GLY A 186 -1.05 0.00 21.48
N ASP A 187 -1.48 1.26 21.41
CA ASP A 187 -2.87 1.60 21.10
C ASP A 187 -3.09 1.81 19.59
N LEU A 188 -4.34 1.58 19.16
CA LEU A 188 -4.87 1.91 17.86
C LEU A 188 -5.90 3.04 17.99
N LEU A 189 -5.63 4.15 17.31
CA LEU A 189 -6.61 5.19 17.03
C LEU A 189 -7.34 4.87 15.73
N TYR A 190 -8.66 4.99 15.73
CA TYR A 190 -9.50 4.79 14.57
C TYR A 190 -10.50 5.92 14.42
N TRP A 191 -10.77 6.31 13.17
CA TRP A 191 -11.93 7.13 12.86
C TRP A 191 -12.51 6.81 11.47
N PRO A 192 -13.84 6.92 11.32
CA PRO A 192 -14.51 6.66 10.06
C PRO A 192 -14.25 7.75 9.01
N ALA A 193 -14.57 7.42 7.75
CA ALA A 193 -14.57 8.40 6.67
C ALA A 193 -15.53 9.56 6.96
N GLY A 194 -15.13 10.78 6.61
CA GLY A 194 -15.88 12.00 6.91
C GLY A 194 -15.49 12.70 8.21
N CYS A 195 -14.42 12.27 8.89
CA CYS A 195 -13.87 12.93 10.07
C CYS A 195 -12.68 13.81 9.72
N ARG A 196 -12.83 15.14 9.72
CA ARG A 196 -11.66 16.03 9.72
C ARG A 196 -10.84 15.76 10.97
N HIS A 197 -9.52 15.83 10.87
CA HIS A 197 -8.65 15.52 12.00
C HIS A 197 -7.47 16.48 12.08
N LEU A 198 -6.91 16.58 13.29
CA LEU A 198 -5.66 17.25 13.58
C LEU A 198 -4.86 16.37 14.54
N ASP A 199 -3.74 15.88 14.04
CA ASP A 199 -2.80 15.06 14.81
C ASP A 199 -1.91 15.93 15.70
N HIS A 200 -1.65 15.45 16.90
CA HIS A 200 -0.69 16.03 17.83
C HIS A 200 0.26 14.94 18.33
N TYR A 201 1.51 15.01 17.87
CA TYR A 201 2.61 14.14 18.28
C TYR A 201 3.22 14.76 19.53
N LEU A 202 2.94 14.19 20.71
CA LEU A 202 3.28 14.83 21.98
C LEU A 202 4.73 14.56 22.37
N ASP A 203 5.05 13.29 22.62
CA ASP A 203 6.35 12.87 23.12
C ASP A 203 6.85 11.62 22.39
N ARG A 204 8.10 11.69 21.91
CA ARG A 204 8.85 10.66 21.17
C ARG A 204 7.96 9.71 20.33
N CYS A 205 7.04 10.28 19.57
CA CYS A 205 5.95 9.53 18.97
C CYS A 205 6.40 8.88 17.65
N THR A 206 6.14 7.58 17.49
CA THR A 206 6.30 6.84 16.23
C THR A 206 4.97 6.20 15.88
N THR A 207 4.45 6.41 14.68
CA THR A 207 3.15 5.87 14.27
C THR A 207 3.21 5.10 12.95
N LEU A 208 2.33 4.13 12.81
CA LEU A 208 1.95 3.52 11.54
C LEU A 208 0.49 3.87 11.28
N ARG A 209 0.22 4.55 10.17
CA ARG A 209 -1.13 4.87 9.74
C ARG A 209 -1.49 4.12 8.47
N ILE A 210 -2.68 3.55 8.45
CA ILE A 210 -3.30 2.93 7.29
C ILE A 210 -4.55 3.73 6.93
N VAL A 211 -4.59 4.24 5.70
CA VAL A 211 -5.68 5.07 5.18
C VAL A 211 -6.43 4.31 4.10
N VAL A 212 -7.73 4.16 4.31
CA VAL A 212 -8.62 3.34 3.46
C VAL A 212 -9.62 4.25 2.75
N PRO A 213 -9.47 4.49 1.44
CA PRO A 213 -10.39 5.36 0.71
C PRO A 213 -11.80 4.79 0.68
N ALA A 214 -12.80 5.64 0.96
CA ALA A 214 -14.20 5.23 1.10
C ALA A 214 -15.17 6.00 0.20
N ARG A 215 -14.75 7.14 -0.37
CA ARG A 215 -15.63 8.02 -1.16
C ARG A 215 -15.48 7.84 -2.67
N ARG A 216 -16.56 8.12 -3.40
CA ARG A 216 -16.59 8.07 -4.89
C ARG A 216 -15.52 8.94 -5.55
N ALA A 217 -15.16 10.08 -4.97
CA ALA A 217 -14.10 10.94 -5.50
C ALA A 217 -12.73 10.22 -5.55
N ALA A 218 -12.45 9.34 -4.59
CA ALA A 218 -11.23 8.52 -4.62
C ALA A 218 -11.29 7.46 -5.73
N ALA A 219 -12.47 6.87 -5.97
CA ALA A 219 -12.67 5.95 -7.09
C ALA A 219 -12.46 6.64 -8.44
N LEU A 220 -13.01 7.84 -8.62
CA LEU A 220 -12.79 8.65 -9.83
C LEU A 220 -11.30 8.96 -10.03
N THR A 221 -10.61 9.36 -8.96
CA THR A 221 -9.17 9.65 -9.02
C THR A 221 -8.37 8.41 -9.44
N HIS A 222 -8.69 7.25 -8.87
CA HIS A 222 -8.03 5.98 -9.22
C HIS A 222 -8.27 5.57 -10.67
N VAL A 223 -9.53 5.59 -11.14
CA VAL A 223 -9.87 5.24 -12.53
C VAL A 223 -9.26 6.23 -13.52
N ARG A 224 -9.25 7.54 -13.20
CA ARG A 224 -8.61 8.55 -14.05
C ARG A 224 -7.11 8.31 -14.17
N GLY A 225 -6.44 7.90 -13.09
CA GLY A 225 -5.02 7.54 -13.13
C GLY A 225 -4.76 6.39 -14.09
N LEU A 226 -5.50 5.29 -13.93
CA LEU A 226 -5.41 4.12 -14.82
C LEU A 226 -5.60 4.50 -16.30
N LEU A 227 -6.65 5.27 -16.61
CA LEU A 227 -6.92 5.71 -17.98
C LEU A 227 -5.84 6.65 -18.51
N ALA A 228 -5.30 7.52 -17.66
CA ALA A 228 -4.21 8.41 -18.05
C ALA A 228 -2.94 7.62 -18.40
N ASP A 229 -2.61 6.58 -17.64
CA ASP A 229 -1.45 5.71 -17.93
C ASP A 229 -1.62 5.03 -19.31
N HIS A 230 -2.78 4.45 -19.59
CA HIS A 230 -3.09 3.90 -20.92
C HIS A 230 -3.01 4.93 -22.04
N MET A 231 -3.48 6.14 -21.79
CA MET A 231 -3.37 7.22 -22.76
C MET A 231 -1.90 7.54 -23.04
N GLN A 232 -1.01 7.56 -22.06
CA GLN A 232 0.42 7.81 -22.30
C GLN A 232 1.07 6.71 -23.14
N GLU A 233 0.59 5.47 -23.05
CA GLU A 233 1.07 4.33 -23.84
C GLU A 233 0.45 4.26 -25.25
N ASP A 234 -0.68 4.93 -25.47
CA ASP A 234 -1.39 4.92 -26.76
C ASP A 234 -0.61 5.72 -27.83
N PRO A 235 -0.27 5.10 -28.98
CA PRO A 235 0.44 5.79 -30.06
C PRO A 235 -0.26 7.04 -30.59
N ALA A 236 -1.60 7.09 -30.57
CA ALA A 236 -2.37 8.24 -31.01
C ALA A 236 -2.17 9.44 -30.06
N TYR A 237 -1.96 9.18 -28.78
CA TYR A 237 -1.63 10.23 -27.81
C TYR A 237 -0.14 10.60 -27.88
N ALA A 238 0.76 9.62 -27.93
CA ALA A 238 2.21 9.86 -28.01
C ALA A 238 2.62 10.65 -29.27
N GLY A 239 1.86 10.51 -30.37
CA GLY A 239 2.04 11.29 -31.60
C GLY A 239 1.42 12.71 -31.57
N THR A 240 0.73 13.09 -30.49
CA THR A 240 0.09 14.40 -30.39
C THR A 240 1.12 15.49 -30.04
N PRO A 241 1.10 16.68 -30.69
CA PRO A 241 2.00 17.77 -30.33
C PRO A 241 1.87 18.14 -28.85
N GLY A 242 2.99 18.21 -28.13
CA GLY A 242 3.02 18.57 -26.71
C GLY A 242 2.66 20.04 -26.40
N ILE A 243 2.40 20.86 -27.43
CA ILE A 243 2.04 22.26 -27.31
C ILE A 243 0.64 22.45 -27.90
N LEU A 244 -0.28 22.91 -27.06
CA LEU A 244 -1.62 23.29 -27.47
C LEU A 244 -1.60 24.68 -28.12
N PRO A 245 -2.47 24.95 -29.12
CA PRO A 245 -2.55 26.27 -29.73
C PRO A 245 -2.98 27.33 -28.69
N PHE A 246 -2.29 28.47 -28.69
CA PHE A 246 -2.63 29.64 -27.88
C PHE A 246 -2.55 30.90 -28.74
N PRO A 247 -3.64 31.68 -28.87
CA PRO A 247 -4.98 31.43 -28.32
C PRO A 247 -5.65 30.18 -28.97
N PRO A 248 -6.71 29.61 -28.35
CA PRO A 248 -7.46 28.54 -28.99
C PRO A 248 -8.04 29.03 -30.32
N PRO A 249 -8.05 28.20 -31.38
CA PRO A 249 -8.60 28.58 -32.68
C PRO A 249 -10.10 28.88 -32.54
N ALA A 250 -10.52 30.02 -33.11
CA ALA A 250 -11.93 30.42 -33.15
C ALA A 250 -12.58 30.01 -34.48
N GLY A 251 -13.84 29.60 -34.44
CA GLY A 251 -14.63 29.33 -35.64
C GLY A 251 -15.00 30.61 -36.41
N PRO A 252 -15.63 30.48 -37.59
CA PRO A 252 -16.06 31.62 -38.41
C PRO A 252 -16.98 32.62 -37.67
N ASP A 253 -17.75 32.12 -36.71
CA ASP A 253 -18.70 32.90 -35.89
C ASP A 253 -18.08 33.46 -34.60
N GLY A 254 -16.76 33.29 -34.43
CA GLY A 254 -16.03 33.71 -33.22
C GLY A 254 -16.19 32.77 -32.02
N GLU A 255 -16.93 31.67 -32.16
CA GLU A 255 -17.06 30.66 -31.09
C GLU A 255 -15.73 29.93 -30.85
N ILE A 256 -15.36 29.83 -29.56
CA ILE A 256 -14.18 29.09 -29.11
C ILE A 256 -14.61 27.66 -28.77
N GLY A 257 -14.39 26.74 -29.70
CA GLY A 257 -14.55 25.30 -29.46
C GLY A 257 -13.38 24.71 -28.67
N ALA A 258 -13.53 23.45 -28.22
CA ALA A 258 -12.37 22.70 -27.73
C ALA A 258 -11.35 22.58 -28.87
N ALA A 259 -10.13 23.09 -28.66
CA ALA A 259 -9.05 22.93 -29.63
C ALA A 259 -8.92 21.43 -29.97
N GLU A 260 -8.76 21.10 -31.25
CA GLU A 260 -8.82 19.70 -31.72
C GLU A 260 -7.95 18.72 -30.92
N PRO A 261 -6.73 19.06 -30.45
CA PRO A 261 -5.96 18.17 -29.57
C PRO A 261 -6.65 17.84 -28.24
N VAL A 262 -7.38 18.79 -27.66
CA VAL A 262 -8.17 18.59 -26.42
C VAL A 262 -9.38 17.70 -26.71
N ALA A 263 -10.07 17.93 -27.84
CA ALA A 263 -11.19 17.10 -28.25
C ALA A 263 -10.75 15.65 -28.56
N ALA A 264 -9.59 15.47 -29.20
CA ALA A 264 -8.99 14.16 -29.46
C ALA A 264 -8.66 13.42 -28.17
N THR A 265 -8.05 14.11 -27.20
CA THR A 265 -7.78 13.58 -25.85
C THR A 265 -9.06 13.10 -25.17
N ALA A 266 -10.15 13.87 -25.24
CA ALA A 266 -11.44 13.50 -24.65
C ALA A 266 -12.08 12.28 -25.33
N ARG A 267 -11.97 12.17 -26.66
CA ARG A 267 -12.45 10.99 -27.42
C ARG A 267 -11.66 9.74 -27.06
N LEU A 268 -10.33 9.84 -26.96
CA LEU A 268 -9.47 8.74 -26.55
C LEU A 268 -9.83 8.26 -25.13
N PHE A 269 -9.96 9.20 -24.18
CA PHE A 269 -10.39 8.88 -22.82
C PHE A 269 -11.75 8.14 -22.81
N THR A 270 -12.71 8.60 -23.61
CA THR A 270 -14.03 7.96 -23.73
C THR A 270 -13.93 6.56 -24.32
N GLY A 271 -13.09 6.37 -25.35
CA GLY A 271 -12.84 5.07 -25.97
C GLY A 271 -12.25 4.07 -24.98
N LEU A 272 -11.21 4.46 -24.24
CA LEU A 272 -10.57 3.62 -23.22
C LEU A 272 -11.54 3.30 -22.06
N ALA A 273 -12.34 4.27 -21.63
CA ALA A 273 -13.33 4.04 -20.57
C ALA A 273 -14.43 3.03 -20.99
N ALA A 274 -14.77 2.97 -22.28
CA ALA A 274 -15.73 2.02 -22.84
C ALA A 274 -15.11 0.65 -23.19
N ASP A 275 -13.78 0.54 -23.18
CA ASP A 275 -13.10 -0.69 -23.57
C ASP A 275 -13.30 -1.83 -22.55
N PRO A 276 -13.74 -3.04 -22.99
CA PRO A 276 -13.88 -4.19 -22.10
C PRO A 276 -12.57 -4.63 -21.42
N GLY A 277 -11.41 -4.30 -21.99
CA GLY A 277 -10.08 -4.51 -21.42
C GLY A 277 -9.88 -3.71 -20.14
N THR A 278 -10.33 -2.45 -20.08
CA THR A 278 -10.30 -1.62 -18.86
C THR A 278 -11.05 -2.29 -17.71
N ALA A 279 -12.25 -2.82 -17.97
CA ALA A 279 -13.01 -3.54 -16.96
C ALA A 279 -12.30 -4.84 -16.51
N ARG A 280 -11.64 -5.54 -17.44
CA ARG A 280 -10.83 -6.73 -17.12
C ARG A 280 -9.63 -6.37 -16.26
N GLU A 281 -8.92 -5.31 -16.60
CA GLU A 281 -7.76 -4.84 -15.86
C GLU A 281 -8.11 -4.38 -14.45
N LEU A 282 -9.20 -3.63 -14.27
CA LEU A 282 -9.70 -3.27 -12.94
C LEU A 282 -9.97 -4.51 -12.07
N ARG A 283 -10.48 -5.60 -12.66
CA ARG A 283 -10.63 -6.88 -11.94
C ARG A 283 -9.30 -7.54 -11.60
N VAL A 284 -8.33 -7.49 -12.50
CA VAL A 284 -6.97 -8.02 -12.28
C VAL A 284 -6.24 -7.23 -11.20
N SER A 285 -6.28 -5.90 -11.28
CA SER A 285 -5.77 -4.97 -10.26
C SER A 285 -6.45 -5.22 -8.90
N TRP A 286 -7.76 -5.43 -8.89
CA TRP A 286 -8.45 -5.80 -7.65
C TRP A 286 -7.98 -7.15 -7.07
N ALA A 287 -7.68 -8.14 -7.91
CA ALA A 287 -7.12 -9.42 -7.44
C ALA A 287 -5.72 -9.24 -6.83
N ALA A 288 -4.85 -8.45 -7.48
CA ALA A 288 -3.56 -8.03 -6.93
C ALA A 288 -3.75 -7.38 -5.55
N ARG A 289 -4.58 -6.32 -5.49
CA ARG A 289 -4.91 -5.57 -4.28
C ARG A 289 -5.43 -6.46 -3.15
N ARG A 290 -6.35 -7.38 -3.45
CA ARG A 290 -6.85 -8.35 -2.48
C ARG A 290 -5.70 -9.17 -1.90
N SER A 291 -4.83 -9.71 -2.75
CA SER A 291 -3.68 -10.50 -2.28
C SER A 291 -2.63 -9.69 -1.52
N ALA A 292 -2.69 -8.36 -1.62
CA ALA A 292 -1.87 -7.38 -0.88
C ALA A 292 -2.58 -6.76 0.33
N ALA A 293 -3.79 -7.21 0.68
CA ALA A 293 -4.61 -6.60 1.73
C ALA A 293 -4.84 -5.09 1.54
N GLY A 294 -4.94 -4.66 0.29
CA GLY A 294 -5.10 -3.25 -0.08
C GLY A 294 -3.80 -2.48 -0.21
N LEU A 295 -2.69 -2.95 0.38
CA LEU A 295 -1.45 -2.19 0.46
C LEU A 295 -0.81 -2.00 -0.92
N GLU A 296 -0.75 -0.77 -1.37
CA GLU A 296 -0.11 -0.41 -2.65
C GLU A 296 0.90 0.74 -2.44
N PRO A 297 2.09 0.67 -3.06
CA PRO A 297 2.56 -0.41 -3.93
C PRO A 297 2.98 -1.66 -3.13
N ALA A 298 2.99 -2.81 -3.80
CA ALA A 298 3.58 -4.03 -3.26
C ALA A 298 5.11 -4.01 -3.41
N PRO A 299 5.88 -4.68 -2.54
CA PRO A 299 7.31 -4.83 -2.70
C PRO A 299 7.67 -5.46 -4.06
N PRO A 300 8.82 -5.08 -4.65
CA PRO A 300 9.23 -5.61 -5.94
C PRO A 300 9.39 -7.14 -5.89
N PRO A 301 9.14 -7.82 -7.03
CA PRO A 301 9.33 -9.26 -7.11
C PRO A 301 10.76 -9.69 -6.75
N ARG A 302 10.88 -10.88 -6.16
CA ARG A 302 11.93 -11.86 -6.48
C ARG A 302 12.88 -11.57 -7.65
N PRO A 303 14.22 -11.48 -7.48
CA PRO A 303 15.10 -11.88 -8.56
C PRO A 303 14.81 -13.34 -9.00
N VAL A 304 15.07 -13.64 -10.27
CA VAL A 304 14.95 -14.99 -10.82
C VAL A 304 16.04 -15.87 -10.20
N VAL A 305 15.68 -17.10 -9.84
CA VAL A 305 16.61 -18.12 -9.33
C VAL A 305 16.51 -19.36 -10.20
N PRO A 306 17.64 -20.00 -10.59
CA PRO A 306 17.61 -21.26 -11.33
C PRO A 306 16.88 -22.36 -10.54
N LEU A 307 15.90 -23.01 -11.18
CA LEU A 307 15.14 -24.08 -10.57
C LEU A 307 15.55 -25.44 -11.14
N THR A 308 15.87 -26.40 -10.27
CA THR A 308 16.19 -27.77 -10.67
C THR A 308 15.12 -28.76 -10.17
N PRO A 309 14.90 -29.90 -10.85
CA PRO A 309 13.84 -30.85 -10.47
C PRO A 309 13.92 -31.39 -9.02
N GLY A 310 15.11 -31.37 -8.41
CA GLY A 310 15.35 -31.83 -7.04
C GLY A 310 15.02 -30.79 -5.96
N LEU A 311 14.89 -29.51 -6.31
CA LEU A 311 14.57 -28.47 -5.34
C LEU A 311 13.20 -28.71 -4.71
N ARG A 312 13.12 -28.43 -3.42
CA ARG A 312 11.89 -28.51 -2.64
C ARG A 312 11.26 -27.12 -2.59
N VAL A 313 9.94 -27.09 -2.74
CA VAL A 313 9.15 -25.87 -2.64
C VAL A 313 8.00 -26.07 -1.67
N ARG A 314 7.63 -24.99 -0.99
CA ARG A 314 6.42 -24.91 -0.15
C ARG A 314 5.64 -23.64 -0.48
N ALA A 315 4.32 -23.69 -0.29
CA ALA A 315 3.50 -22.47 -0.36
C ALA A 315 3.84 -21.53 0.80
N SER A 316 4.05 -20.25 0.51
CA SER A 316 4.33 -19.20 1.49
C SER A 316 3.22 -18.15 1.59
N ALA A 317 2.32 -18.09 0.60
CA ALA A 317 1.15 -17.22 0.62
C ALA A 317 -0.06 -17.90 -0.04
N GLU A 318 -1.26 -17.39 0.24
CA GLU A 318 -2.47 -17.80 -0.46
C GLU A 318 -2.40 -17.38 -1.95
N LEU A 319 -2.71 -18.32 -2.85
CA LEU A 319 -2.90 -18.04 -4.28
C LEU A 319 -4.38 -17.75 -4.55
N PHE A 320 -4.73 -16.47 -4.53
CA PHE A 320 -6.08 -16.02 -4.87
C PHE A 320 -6.32 -16.18 -6.38
N ARG A 321 -7.45 -16.76 -6.76
CA ARG A 321 -7.77 -17.07 -8.16
C ARG A 321 -9.05 -16.34 -8.59
N ILE A 322 -8.97 -15.64 -9.72
CA ILE A 322 -10.14 -15.13 -10.43
C ILE A 322 -10.26 -15.77 -11.83
N PRO A 323 -11.46 -16.12 -12.31
CA PRO A 323 -11.67 -16.55 -13.69
C PRO A 323 -11.37 -15.40 -14.68
N ASP A 324 -10.83 -15.74 -15.85
CA ASP A 324 -10.49 -14.76 -16.89
C ASP A 324 -10.86 -15.26 -18.31
N GLY A 325 -12.06 -15.82 -18.41
CA GLY A 325 -12.60 -16.48 -19.60
C GLY A 325 -12.41 -18.00 -19.61
N PRO A 326 -12.84 -18.68 -20.68
CA PRO A 326 -12.81 -20.13 -20.77
C PRO A 326 -11.38 -20.68 -20.63
N GLY A 327 -11.15 -21.59 -19.68
CA GLY A 327 -9.86 -22.23 -19.47
C GLY A 327 -8.73 -21.33 -18.94
N ARG A 328 -9.00 -20.04 -18.70
CA ARG A 328 -8.04 -19.04 -18.24
C ARG A 328 -8.39 -18.55 -16.84
N ALA A 329 -7.35 -18.22 -16.08
CA ALA A 329 -7.50 -17.59 -14.78
C ALA A 329 -6.35 -16.62 -14.55
N VAL A 330 -6.58 -15.66 -13.67
CA VAL A 330 -5.50 -14.87 -13.07
C VAL A 330 -5.33 -15.34 -11.65
N TRP A 331 -4.08 -15.62 -11.30
CA TRP A 331 -3.67 -15.84 -9.92
C TRP A 331 -3.07 -14.55 -9.37
N ALA A 332 -3.31 -14.30 -8.09
CA ALA A 332 -2.73 -13.17 -7.39
C ALA A 332 -2.14 -13.62 -6.05
N ALA A 333 -0.95 -13.12 -5.75
CA ALA A 333 -0.28 -13.30 -4.47
C ALA A 333 0.58 -12.08 -4.18
N ASN A 334 0.53 -11.59 -2.94
CA ASN A 334 1.37 -10.50 -2.44
C ASN A 334 1.37 -9.24 -3.32
N GLY A 335 0.24 -8.90 -3.94
CA GLY A 335 0.13 -7.72 -4.80
C GLY A 335 0.55 -7.92 -6.25
N HIS A 336 0.98 -9.13 -6.62
CA HIS A 336 1.38 -9.47 -7.99
C HIS A 336 0.36 -10.39 -8.63
N THR A 337 0.26 -10.34 -9.95
CA THR A 337 -0.65 -11.20 -10.73
C THR A 337 0.10 -12.06 -11.74
N LEU A 338 -0.48 -13.20 -12.07
CA LEU A 338 0.02 -14.14 -13.06
C LEU A 338 -1.17 -14.72 -13.84
N ALA A 339 -1.19 -14.51 -15.15
CA ALA A 339 -2.15 -15.16 -16.03
C ALA A 339 -1.75 -16.63 -16.22
N VAL A 340 -2.73 -17.53 -16.10
CA VAL A 340 -2.53 -18.98 -16.30
C VAL A 340 -3.60 -19.57 -17.21
N GLU A 341 -3.21 -20.58 -17.96
CA GLU A 341 -4.10 -21.27 -18.90
C GLU A 341 -4.01 -22.79 -18.78
N GLY A 342 -5.17 -23.43 -18.84
CA GLY A 342 -5.33 -24.88 -18.86
C GLY A 342 -5.36 -25.53 -17.47
N ALA A 343 -5.54 -26.85 -17.46
CA ALA A 343 -5.75 -27.61 -16.21
C ALA A 343 -4.46 -27.91 -15.43
N GLY A 344 -3.28 -27.78 -16.07
CA GLY A 344 -1.98 -28.06 -15.45
C GLY A 344 -1.68 -27.15 -14.25
N PRO A 345 -1.67 -25.82 -14.43
CA PRO A 345 -1.48 -24.87 -13.34
C PRO A 345 -2.46 -25.11 -12.17
N GLU A 346 -3.74 -25.33 -12.46
CA GLU A 346 -4.73 -25.57 -11.40
C GLU A 346 -4.42 -26.83 -10.57
N ARG A 347 -3.86 -27.89 -11.18
CA ARG A 347 -3.36 -29.05 -10.44
C ARG A 347 -2.13 -28.71 -9.58
N VAL A 348 -1.23 -27.86 -10.06
CA VAL A 348 -0.11 -27.34 -9.25
C VAL A 348 -0.64 -26.58 -8.03
N ARG A 349 -1.56 -25.63 -8.23
CA ARG A 349 -2.16 -24.82 -7.16
C ARG A 349 -2.80 -25.68 -6.07
N ARG A 350 -3.55 -26.72 -6.44
CA ARG A 350 -4.19 -27.65 -5.48
C ARG A 350 -3.21 -28.48 -4.65
N ARG A 351 -1.99 -28.69 -5.16
CA ARG A 351 -0.90 -29.41 -4.48
C ARG A 351 -0.06 -28.49 -3.60
N LEU A 352 0.08 -27.22 -3.97
CA LEU A 352 0.73 -26.18 -3.15
C LEU A 352 -0.18 -25.79 -1.98
N ARG A 353 -0.22 -26.65 -0.95
CA ARG A 353 -0.97 -26.40 0.29
C ARG A 353 -0.04 -25.88 1.39
N PRO A 354 -0.54 -25.03 2.30
CA PRO A 354 0.21 -24.65 3.50
C PRO A 354 0.72 -25.89 4.25
N GLY A 355 1.96 -25.83 4.72
CA GLY A 355 2.62 -26.93 5.46
C GLY A 355 3.09 -28.12 4.61
N VAL A 356 2.76 -28.16 3.31
CA VAL A 356 3.20 -29.25 2.41
C VAL A 356 4.43 -28.81 1.63
N THR A 357 5.50 -29.61 1.72
CA THR A 357 6.73 -29.43 0.95
C THR A 357 6.84 -30.50 -0.11
N LEU A 358 7.05 -30.10 -1.37
CA LEU A 358 7.16 -31.02 -2.52
C LEU A 358 8.41 -30.68 -3.34
N THR A 359 9.03 -31.69 -3.93
CA THR A 359 10.02 -31.46 -4.97
C THR A 359 9.37 -30.95 -6.26
N ILE A 360 10.11 -30.19 -7.06
CA ILE A 360 9.66 -29.75 -8.40
C ILE A 360 9.28 -30.97 -9.27
N ARG A 361 10.04 -32.07 -9.16
CA ARG A 361 9.74 -33.33 -9.85
C ARG A 361 8.38 -33.93 -9.44
N GLU A 362 8.06 -33.96 -8.15
CA GLU A 362 6.76 -34.45 -7.66
C GLU A 362 5.61 -33.57 -8.12
N LEU A 363 5.81 -32.25 -8.11
CA LEU A 363 4.83 -31.31 -8.65
C LEU A 363 4.57 -31.55 -10.14
N GLY A 364 5.61 -31.75 -10.95
CA GLY A 364 5.47 -32.04 -12.38
C GLY A 364 4.71 -33.33 -12.68
N ARG A 365 5.05 -34.42 -11.97
CA ARG A 365 4.33 -35.70 -12.08
C ARG A 365 2.86 -35.55 -11.69
N GLY A 366 2.58 -34.86 -10.58
CA GLY A 366 1.22 -34.66 -10.08
C GLY A 366 0.37 -33.70 -10.92
N SER A 367 0.99 -32.73 -11.59
CA SER A 367 0.31 -31.76 -12.45
C SER A 367 0.23 -32.19 -13.91
N ARG A 368 0.97 -33.24 -14.31
CA ARG A 368 1.16 -33.66 -15.71
C ARG A 368 1.64 -32.51 -16.60
N MET A 369 2.44 -31.59 -16.04
CA MET A 369 3.07 -30.51 -16.80
C MET A 369 4.49 -30.93 -17.21
N SER A 370 4.89 -30.57 -18.44
CA SER A 370 6.28 -30.67 -18.86
C SER A 370 7.16 -29.75 -18.03
N ALA A 371 8.45 -30.07 -17.91
CA ALA A 371 9.41 -29.23 -17.20
C ALA A 371 9.49 -27.81 -17.78
N GLU A 372 9.38 -27.68 -19.11
CA GLU A 372 9.36 -26.41 -19.86
C GLU A 372 8.21 -25.49 -19.47
N ARG A 373 7.05 -26.04 -19.08
CA ARG A 373 5.90 -25.23 -18.63
C ARG A 373 5.86 -25.06 -17.11
N LEU A 374 6.33 -26.07 -16.36
CA LEU A 374 6.33 -26.02 -14.90
C LEU A 374 7.38 -25.05 -14.37
N THR A 375 8.57 -25.04 -14.94
CA THR A 375 9.70 -24.26 -14.42
C THR A 375 9.44 -22.75 -14.49
N PRO A 376 8.97 -22.17 -15.61
CA PRO A 376 8.59 -20.75 -15.65
C PRO A 376 7.46 -20.43 -14.67
N LEU A 377 6.44 -21.28 -14.58
CA LEU A 377 5.35 -21.12 -13.62
C LEU A 377 5.86 -21.04 -12.17
N LEU A 378 6.72 -21.97 -11.76
CA LEU A 378 7.29 -21.97 -10.41
C LEU A 378 8.26 -20.79 -10.20
N SER A 379 8.99 -20.38 -11.22
CA SER A 379 9.84 -19.19 -11.17
C SER A 379 8.98 -17.95 -10.92
N ASP A 380 7.89 -17.76 -11.64
CA ASP A 380 6.98 -16.62 -11.43
C ASP A 380 6.35 -16.66 -10.04
N LEU A 381 5.88 -17.82 -9.59
CA LEU A 381 5.36 -18.01 -8.22
C LEU A 381 6.39 -17.68 -7.15
N HIS A 382 7.66 -18.05 -7.34
CA HIS A 382 8.74 -17.70 -6.43
C HIS A 382 8.99 -16.20 -6.44
N ARG A 383 8.96 -15.58 -7.63
CA ARG A 383 9.18 -14.14 -7.78
C ARG A 383 8.12 -13.31 -7.07
N MET A 384 6.86 -13.70 -7.19
CA MET A 384 5.75 -13.08 -6.45
C MET A 384 5.66 -13.53 -4.99
N ARG A 385 6.64 -14.31 -4.48
CA ARG A 385 6.72 -14.78 -3.09
C ARG A 385 5.52 -15.63 -2.67
N ALA A 386 4.87 -16.30 -3.63
CA ALA A 386 3.80 -17.26 -3.37
C ALA A 386 4.32 -18.63 -2.94
N ILE A 387 5.57 -18.94 -3.31
CA ILE A 387 6.30 -20.11 -2.86
C ILE A 387 7.69 -19.74 -2.35
N GLU A 388 8.21 -20.60 -1.48
CA GLU A 388 9.59 -20.57 -1.00
C GLU A 388 10.34 -21.82 -1.42
N LEU A 389 11.64 -21.64 -1.68
CA LEU A 389 12.58 -22.75 -1.84
C LEU A 389 12.99 -23.22 -0.45
N VAL A 390 12.82 -24.50 -0.18
CA VAL A 390 13.24 -25.12 1.09
C VAL A 390 14.57 -25.80 0.82
N GLY A 391 15.63 -25.30 1.43
CA GLY A 391 16.93 -25.99 1.42
C GLY A 391 16.78 -27.38 2.01
N GLY A 392 17.31 -28.40 1.33
CA GLY A 392 17.77 -29.58 2.05
C GLY A 392 19.05 -29.17 2.77
N ASP A 393 19.09 -29.37 4.09
CA ASP A 393 20.20 -29.08 5.01
C ASP A 393 21.51 -28.52 4.40
N GLY A 394 21.85 -27.28 4.79
CA GLY A 394 23.23 -26.80 4.85
C GLY A 394 23.69 -25.83 3.75
N ALA A 395 23.45 -24.53 3.97
CA ALA A 395 24.49 -23.50 3.88
C ALA A 395 23.94 -22.22 4.54
N ALA A 396 24.63 -21.82 5.61
CA ALA A 396 24.43 -20.57 6.33
C ALA A 396 24.82 -19.35 5.48
#